data_AF-A0A8T4D3C3-F1
#
_entry.id   AF-A0A8T4D3C3-F1
#
_cell.length_a   1.000
_cell.length_b   1.000
_cell.length_c   1.000
_cell.angle_alpha   90.00
_cell.angle_beta   90.00
_cell.angle_gamma   90.00
#
_symmetry.space_group_name_H-M   'P 1'
#
loop_
_entity.id
_entity.type
_entity.pdbx_description
1 polymer ?
#
loop_
_entity_poly.entity_id
_entity_poly.type
_entity_poly.pdbx_seq_one_letter_code
_entity_poly.pdbx_strand_id
1 'polypeptide(L)'
;MKSKLALAAVSISLVVSLAANVYFYDMQQHRFASDSALQKQAADLRDQINNLQSEIADLQSQPSHEDAPKLVTRLGARDMRYTYSGQEIRLYISGEVGNVGTVVAENCRLHVTLYQGDIVAKDTYIHLGAINPSSFVEVASNVYYSGIALTNWTLIPEYY
;
A
#
# COMPACT_ATOMS: atom_id res chain seq x y z
N MET A 1 -9.65 37.42 86.11
CA MET A 1 -10.56 36.93 85.05
C MET A 1 -10.24 37.49 83.66
N LYS A 2 -10.05 38.80 83.49
CA LYS A 2 -9.83 39.44 82.17
C LYS A 2 -8.59 38.93 81.39
N SER A 3 -7.47 38.65 82.06
CA SER A 3 -6.24 38.16 81.41
C SER A 3 -6.36 36.76 80.80
N LYS A 4 -7.10 35.85 81.45
CA LYS A 4 -7.34 34.49 80.94
C LYS A 4 -8.20 34.51 79.67
N LEU A 5 -9.15 35.43 79.60
CA LEU A 5 -10.05 35.61 78.46
C LEU A 5 -9.31 36.19 77.24
N ALA A 6 -8.40 37.15 77.46
CA ALA A 6 -7.56 37.70 76.40
C ALA A 6 -6.57 36.67 75.84
N LEU A 7 -5.94 35.88 76.72
CA LEU A 7 -5.03 34.81 76.32
C LEU A 7 -5.75 33.73 75.48
N ALA A 8 -6.97 33.35 75.89
CA ALA A 8 -7.80 32.42 75.15
C ALA A 8 -8.16 32.95 73.74
N ALA A 9 -8.57 34.21 73.62
CA ALA A 9 -8.90 34.82 72.34
C ALA A 9 -7.71 34.86 71.37
N VAL A 10 -6.52 35.21 71.87
CA VAL A 10 -5.29 35.20 71.07
C VAL A 10 -4.93 33.78 70.62
N SER A 11 -5.04 32.79 71.52
CA SER A 11 -4.74 31.40 71.18
C SER A 11 -5.69 30.83 70.12
N ILE A 12 -6.98 31.15 70.19
CA ILE A 12 -7.97 30.71 69.20
C ILE A 12 -7.68 31.35 67.83
N SER A 13 -7.41 32.66 67.81
CA SER A 13 -7.06 33.37 66.57
C SER A 13 -5.83 32.75 65.91
N LEU A 14 -4.80 32.43 66.70
CA LEU A 14 -3.56 31.82 66.20
C LEU A 14 -3.81 30.43 65.59
N VAL A 15 -4.63 29.60 66.25
CA VAL A 15 -4.99 28.25 65.77
C VAL A 15 -5.80 28.34 64.47
N VAL A 16 -6.75 29.26 64.38
CA VAL A 16 -7.56 29.46 63.17
C VAL A 16 -6.69 29.94 62.01
N SER A 17 -5.80 30.90 62.23
CA SER A 17 -4.86 31.37 61.21
C SER A 17 -3.91 30.26 60.74
N LEU A 18 -3.43 29.42 61.67
CA LEU A 18 -2.57 28.28 61.33
C LEU A 18 -3.32 27.24 60.49
N ALA A 19 -4.55 26.87 60.89
CA ALA A 19 -5.38 25.92 60.15
C ALA A 19 -5.72 26.43 58.75
N ALA A 20 -6.01 27.72 58.59
CA ALA A 20 -6.24 28.34 57.29
C ALA A 20 -4.98 28.27 56.40
N ASN A 21 -3.80 28.58 56.94
CA ASN A 21 -2.55 28.49 56.19
C ASN A 21 -2.23 27.07 55.73
N VAL A 22 -2.46 26.06 56.58
CA VAL A 22 -2.27 24.64 56.22
C VAL A 22 -3.22 24.25 55.09
N TYR A 23 -4.50 24.62 55.19
CA TYR A 23 -5.48 24.35 54.13
C TYR A 23 -5.12 25.03 52.80
N PHE A 24 -4.71 26.30 52.83
CA PHE A 24 -4.29 27.01 51.62
C PHE A 24 -3.04 26.39 50.98
N TYR A 25 -2.10 25.91 51.79
CA TYR A 25 -0.90 25.25 51.31
C TYR A 25 -1.23 23.93 50.60
N ASP A 26 -2.06 23.09 51.23
CA ASP A 26 -2.52 21.81 50.65
C ASP A 26 -3.31 22.04 49.35
N MET A 27 -4.22 23.03 49.34
CA MET A 27 -4.99 23.38 48.16
C MET A 27 -4.10 23.89 47.01
N GLN A 28 -3.05 24.65 47.29
CA GLN A 28 -2.09 25.05 46.26
C GLN A 28 -1.32 23.86 45.71
N GLN A 29 -0.85 22.96 46.57
CA GLN A 29 -0.09 21.78 46.15
C GLN A 29 -0.92 20.87 45.23
N HIS A 30 -2.20 20.66 45.56
CA HIS A 30 -3.13 19.91 44.71
C HIS A 30 -3.37 20.55 43.34
N ARG A 31 -3.43 21.88 43.27
CA ARG A 31 -3.57 22.61 42.00
C ARG A 31 -2.31 22.47 41.14
N PHE A 32 -1.12 22.67 41.72
CA PHE A 32 0.14 22.48 41.00
C PHE A 32 0.31 21.06 40.44
N ALA A 33 -0.08 20.04 41.22
CA ALA A 33 -0.05 18.65 40.76
C ALA A 33 -1.01 18.42 39.58
N SER A 34 -2.23 18.97 39.66
CA SER A 34 -3.22 18.88 38.57
C SER A 34 -2.73 19.57 37.29
N ASP A 35 -2.19 20.78 37.41
CA ASP A 35 -1.68 21.56 36.28
C ASP A 35 -0.51 20.83 35.60
N SER A 36 0.38 20.23 36.40
CA SER A 36 1.49 19.42 35.88
C SER A 36 1.00 18.17 35.13
N ALA A 37 0.00 17.48 35.67
CA ALA A 37 -0.59 16.31 35.02
C ALA A 37 -1.28 16.67 33.69
N LEU A 38 -2.03 17.79 33.67
CA LEU A 38 -2.67 18.30 32.46
C LEU A 38 -1.65 18.71 31.39
N GLN A 39 -0.56 19.37 31.78
CA GLN A 39 0.53 19.70 30.86
C GLN A 39 1.18 18.46 30.25
N LYS A 40 1.39 17.42 31.06
CA LYS A 40 1.93 16.15 30.57
C LYS A 40 0.98 15.48 29.57
N GLN A 41 -0.31 15.43 29.89
CA GLN A 41 -1.31 14.87 28.98
C GLN A 41 -1.41 15.65 27.67
N ALA A 42 -1.31 16.99 27.72
CA ALA A 42 -1.30 17.82 26.53
C ALA A 42 -0.05 17.59 25.66
N ALA A 43 1.12 17.37 26.27
CA ALA A 43 2.34 17.00 25.57
C ALA A 43 2.21 15.63 24.90
N ASP A 44 1.77 14.61 25.63
CA ASP A 44 1.58 13.25 25.11
C ASP A 44 0.60 13.22 23.92
N LEU A 45 -0.51 13.97 24.00
CA LEU A 45 -1.47 14.09 22.90
C LEU A 45 -0.87 14.81 21.68
N ARG A 46 -0.05 15.85 21.92
CA ARG A 46 0.63 16.57 20.84
C ARG A 46 1.61 15.66 20.11
N ASP A 47 2.34 14.83 20.85
CA ASP A 47 3.26 13.84 20.28
C ASP A 47 2.52 12.76 19.49
N GLN A 48 1.37 12.29 20.00
CA GLN A 48 0.50 11.36 19.25
C GLN A 48 0.00 11.97 17.94
N ILE A 49 -0.42 13.25 17.94
CA ILE A 49 -0.85 13.95 16.73
C ILE A 49 0.30 14.03 15.72
N ASN A 50 1.50 14.40 16.18
CA ASN A 50 2.67 14.50 15.29
C ASN A 50 3.03 13.14 14.67
N ASN A 51 2.97 12.06 15.45
CA ASN A 51 3.26 10.72 14.97
C ASN A 51 2.22 10.26 13.92
N LEU A 52 0.92 10.46 14.20
CA LEU A 52 -0.14 10.11 13.25
C LEU A 52 -0.06 10.93 11.96
N GLN A 53 0.29 12.21 12.06
CA GLN A 53 0.50 13.04 10.87
C GLN A 53 1.68 12.55 10.04
N SER A 54 2.77 12.11 10.67
CA SER A 54 3.90 11.48 9.97
C SER A 54 3.47 10.20 9.27
N GLU A 55 2.73 9.33 9.94
CA GLU A 55 2.25 8.07 9.36
C GLU A 55 1.31 8.30 8.17
N ILE A 56 0.42 9.30 8.27
CA ILE A 56 -0.43 9.71 7.14
C ILE A 56 0.41 10.21 5.97
N ALA A 57 1.43 11.05 6.22
CA ALA A 57 2.30 11.55 5.17
C ALA A 57 3.09 10.41 4.50
N ASP A 58 3.58 9.45 5.28
CA ASP A 58 4.29 8.28 4.78
C ASP A 58 3.35 7.43 3.91
N LEU A 59 2.14 7.13 4.38
CA LEU A 59 1.14 6.37 3.62
C LEU A 59 0.69 7.09 2.34
N GLN A 60 0.57 8.42 2.37
CA GLN A 60 0.26 9.23 1.18
C GLN A 60 1.43 9.30 0.20
N SER A 61 2.67 9.17 0.69
CA SER A 61 3.87 9.16 -0.14
C SER A 61 4.18 7.79 -0.75
N GLN A 62 3.57 6.72 -0.23
CA GLN A 62 3.65 5.41 -0.85
C GLN A 62 2.95 5.48 -2.22
N PRO A 63 3.64 5.15 -3.32
CA PRO A 63 3.02 5.14 -4.64
C PRO A 63 1.85 4.16 -4.61
N SER A 64 0.64 4.65 -4.88
CA SER A 64 -0.51 3.78 -5.07
C SER A 64 -0.19 2.86 -6.24
N HIS A 65 -0.32 1.55 -6.04
CA HIS A 65 -0.29 0.57 -7.13
C HIS A 65 -1.39 0.83 -8.20
N GLU A 66 -2.25 1.84 -7.98
CA GLU A 66 -3.26 2.34 -8.92
C GLU A 66 -2.64 3.05 -10.13
N ASP A 67 -1.44 3.61 -10.01
CA ASP A 67 -0.73 4.29 -11.10
C ASP A 67 0.23 3.35 -11.86
N ALA A 68 0.01 2.04 -11.79
CA ALA A 68 0.76 1.06 -12.60
C ALA A 68 -0.02 0.68 -13.87
N PRO A 69 0.68 0.38 -14.99
CA PRO A 69 0.01 -0.15 -16.16
C PRO A 69 -0.66 -1.49 -15.85
N LYS A 70 -1.87 -1.70 -16.37
CA LYS A 70 -2.65 -2.91 -16.09
C LYS A 70 -3.01 -3.60 -17.39
N LEU A 71 -2.26 -4.64 -17.73
CA LEU A 71 -2.47 -5.39 -18.96
C LEU A 71 -3.55 -6.47 -18.80
N VAL A 72 -4.42 -6.57 -19.80
CA VAL A 72 -5.46 -7.60 -19.93
C VAL A 72 -5.39 -8.21 -21.32
N THR A 73 -5.81 -9.47 -21.45
CA THR A 73 -5.74 -10.19 -22.73
C THR A 73 -7.09 -10.74 -23.15
N ARG A 74 -7.35 -10.71 -24.45
CA ARG A 74 -8.40 -11.46 -25.13
C ARG A 74 -7.76 -12.21 -26.28
N LEU A 75 -7.01 -13.25 -25.95
CA LEU A 75 -6.20 -14.00 -26.90
C LEU A 75 -6.82 -15.37 -27.17
N GLY A 76 -6.87 -15.73 -28.45
CA GLY A 76 -7.08 -17.09 -28.92
C GLY A 76 -5.77 -17.64 -29.46
N ALA A 77 -5.58 -18.96 -29.31
CA ALA A 77 -4.46 -19.65 -29.92
C ALA A 77 -4.91 -20.97 -30.54
N ARG A 78 -4.29 -21.33 -31.65
CA ARG A 78 -4.56 -22.58 -32.36
C ARG A 78 -3.25 -23.23 -32.77
N ASP A 79 -3.08 -24.48 -32.36
CA ASP A 79 -2.00 -25.32 -32.86
C ASP A 79 -2.28 -25.69 -34.32
N MET A 80 -1.46 -25.19 -35.24
CA MET A 80 -1.59 -25.40 -36.67
C MET A 80 -0.53 -26.38 -37.14
N ARG A 81 -0.96 -27.62 -37.38
CA ARG A 81 -0.13 -28.72 -37.86
C ARG A 81 -0.65 -29.15 -39.22
N TYR A 82 -0.03 -28.69 -40.30
CA TYR A 82 -0.35 -29.18 -41.65
C TYR A 82 0.69 -30.20 -42.10
N THR A 83 0.25 -31.41 -42.44
CA THR A 83 1.14 -32.58 -42.62
C THR A 83 1.52 -32.87 -44.06
N TYR A 84 1.12 -32.04 -45.03
CA TYR A 84 1.47 -32.21 -46.45
C TYR A 84 2.60 -31.25 -46.86
N SER A 85 3.78 -31.82 -47.10
CA SER A 85 4.94 -31.28 -47.82
C SER A 85 5.44 -29.86 -47.48
N GLY A 86 5.96 -29.68 -46.26
CA GLY A 86 6.96 -28.63 -45.99
C GLY A 86 6.47 -27.33 -45.36
N GLN A 87 5.26 -27.28 -44.81
CA GLN A 87 4.83 -26.15 -43.99
C GLN A 87 5.31 -26.27 -42.54
N GLU A 88 5.75 -25.14 -41.98
CA GLU A 88 6.30 -25.03 -40.65
C GLU A 88 5.20 -25.18 -39.57
N ILE A 89 5.42 -26.07 -38.61
CA ILE A 89 4.51 -26.31 -37.49
C ILE A 89 4.52 -25.08 -36.59
N ARG A 90 3.34 -24.56 -36.24
CA ARG A 90 3.23 -23.29 -35.50
C ARG A 90 2.03 -23.22 -34.58
N LEU A 91 2.18 -22.47 -33.51
CA LEU A 91 1.05 -21.92 -32.77
C LEU A 91 0.68 -20.58 -33.40
N TYR A 92 -0.53 -20.48 -33.96
CA TYR A 92 -1.08 -19.20 -34.39
C TYR A 92 -1.81 -18.55 -33.22
N ILE A 93 -1.40 -17.33 -32.88
CA ILE A 93 -1.96 -16.53 -31.79
C ILE A 93 -2.65 -15.33 -32.41
N SER A 94 -3.92 -15.11 -32.05
CA SER A 94 -4.76 -14.02 -32.55
C SER A 94 -5.58 -13.40 -31.45
N GLY A 95 -5.75 -12.09 -31.43
CA GLY A 95 -6.62 -11.39 -30.48
C GLY A 95 -6.04 -10.05 -30.06
N GLU A 96 -6.23 -9.68 -28.81
CA GLU A 96 -5.90 -8.33 -28.32
C GLU A 96 -5.19 -8.38 -26.96
N VAL A 97 -4.23 -7.47 -26.76
CA VAL A 97 -3.68 -7.12 -25.45
C VAL A 97 -4.00 -5.66 -25.19
N GLY A 98 -4.66 -5.37 -24.08
CA GLY A 98 -5.08 -4.02 -23.72
C GLY A 98 -4.47 -3.55 -22.40
N ASN A 99 -4.27 -2.24 -22.29
CA ASN A 99 -3.92 -1.59 -21.04
C ASN A 99 -5.16 -0.90 -20.47
N VAL A 100 -5.71 -1.45 -19.39
CA VAL A 100 -6.86 -0.89 -18.66
C VAL A 100 -6.44 -0.04 -17.46
N GLY A 101 -5.13 0.21 -17.30
CA GLY A 101 -4.58 1.12 -16.31
C GLY A 101 -4.68 2.59 -16.75
N THR A 102 -4.22 3.49 -15.88
CA THR A 102 -4.25 4.96 -16.08
C THR A 102 -2.96 5.51 -16.69
N VAL A 103 -1.87 4.73 -16.68
CA VAL A 103 -0.54 5.08 -17.20
C VAL A 103 -0.15 4.23 -18.41
N VAL A 104 0.73 4.76 -19.27
CA VAL A 104 1.23 4.06 -20.46
C VAL A 104 2.05 2.84 -20.04
N ALA A 105 1.79 1.69 -20.68
CA ALA A 105 2.60 0.49 -20.52
C ALA A 105 3.72 0.49 -21.58
N GLU A 106 4.94 0.82 -21.17
CA GLU A 106 6.09 0.85 -22.08
C GLU A 106 6.65 -0.55 -22.34
N ASN A 107 7.29 -0.74 -23.50
CA ASN A 107 8.00 -1.97 -23.89
C ASN A 107 7.19 -3.27 -23.70
N CYS A 108 5.88 -3.24 -23.93
CA CYS A 108 5.04 -4.41 -23.75
C CYS A 108 5.49 -5.56 -24.65
N ARG A 109 5.41 -6.77 -24.10
CA ARG A 109 5.63 -8.02 -24.83
C ARG A 109 4.70 -9.10 -24.32
N LEU A 110 4.39 -10.05 -25.19
CA LEU A 110 3.67 -11.26 -24.85
C LEU A 110 4.68 -12.40 -24.68
N HIS A 111 4.83 -12.90 -23.47
CA HIS A 111 5.60 -14.10 -23.17
C HIS A 111 4.82 -15.33 -23.62
N VAL A 112 5.44 -16.13 -24.48
CA VAL A 112 4.85 -17.33 -25.07
C VAL A 112 5.70 -18.55 -24.73
N THR A 113 5.12 -19.48 -23.98
CA THR A 113 5.76 -20.77 -23.68
C THR A 113 4.90 -21.90 -24.24
N LEU A 114 5.54 -22.80 -24.99
CA LEU A 114 4.90 -23.94 -25.67
C LEU A 114 5.38 -25.24 -25.03
N TYR A 115 4.46 -26.17 -24.75
CA TYR A 115 4.77 -27.42 -24.05
C TYR A 115 4.40 -28.66 -24.88
N GLN A 116 5.27 -29.67 -24.83
CA GLN A 116 5.07 -31.02 -25.37
C GLN A 116 5.21 -32.03 -24.23
N GLY A 117 4.09 -32.32 -23.56
CA GLY A 117 4.11 -32.97 -22.25
C GLY A 117 4.72 -32.04 -21.20
N ASP A 118 5.72 -32.52 -20.48
CA ASP A 118 6.44 -31.77 -19.44
C ASP A 118 7.65 -30.98 -19.99
N ILE A 119 7.92 -31.05 -21.29
CA ILE A 119 9.06 -30.39 -21.93
C ILE A 119 8.62 -29.06 -22.54
N VAL A 120 9.38 -28.01 -22.27
CA VAL A 120 9.26 -26.71 -22.97
C VAL A 120 9.80 -26.87 -24.39
N ALA A 121 8.90 -26.89 -25.38
CA ALA A 121 9.26 -26.97 -26.79
C ALA A 121 9.77 -25.63 -27.33
N LYS A 122 9.24 -24.52 -26.82
CA LYS A 122 9.67 -23.17 -27.18
C LYS A 122 9.33 -22.20 -26.06
N ASP A 123 10.24 -21.27 -25.80
CA ASP A 123 10.03 -20.11 -24.95
C ASP A 123 10.48 -18.87 -25.75
N THR A 124 9.60 -17.90 -25.93
CA THR A 124 9.86 -16.72 -26.77
C THR A 124 8.95 -15.55 -26.39
N TYR A 125 9.24 -14.38 -26.96
CA TYR A 125 8.46 -13.17 -26.78
C TYR A 125 7.94 -12.63 -28.12
N ILE A 126 6.74 -12.06 -28.11
CA ILE A 126 6.20 -11.24 -29.19
C ILE A 126 6.20 -9.79 -28.72
N HIS A 127 6.90 -8.90 -29.44
CA HIS A 127 6.97 -7.49 -29.08
C HIS A 127 5.67 -6.76 -29.46
N LEU A 128 5.10 -6.01 -28.51
CA LEU A 128 3.86 -5.26 -28.67
C LEU A 128 4.09 -3.74 -28.69
N GLY A 129 5.25 -3.27 -28.22
CA GLY A 129 5.56 -1.85 -28.10
C GLY A 129 4.85 -1.19 -26.93
N ALA A 130 4.62 0.12 -27.00
CA ALA A 130 3.89 0.85 -25.97
C ALA A 130 2.38 0.68 -26.12
N ILE A 131 1.66 0.51 -25.01
CA ILE A 131 0.19 0.42 -24.98
C ILE A 131 -0.35 1.55 -24.10
N ASN A 132 -1.02 2.52 -24.74
CA ASN A 132 -1.61 3.67 -24.05
C ASN A 132 -2.76 3.24 -23.10
N PRO A 133 -3.07 4.04 -22.07
CA PRO A 133 -4.25 3.83 -21.22
C PRO A 133 -5.52 3.65 -22.05
N SER A 134 -6.37 2.71 -21.63
CA SER A 134 -7.65 2.39 -22.28
C SER A 134 -7.55 2.03 -23.77
N SER A 135 -6.39 1.52 -24.19
CA SER A 135 -6.15 1.11 -25.59
C SER A 135 -5.79 -0.37 -25.69
N PHE A 136 -5.94 -0.91 -26.90
CA PHE A 136 -5.69 -2.30 -27.23
C PHE A 136 -4.78 -2.39 -28.45
N VAL A 137 -3.85 -3.34 -28.39
CA VAL A 137 -2.98 -3.72 -29.51
C VAL A 137 -3.41 -5.10 -30.00
N GLU A 138 -3.63 -5.19 -31.31
CA GLU A 138 -3.95 -6.46 -31.97
C GLU A 138 -2.70 -7.34 -32.04
N VAL A 139 -2.87 -8.62 -31.74
CA VAL A 139 -1.86 -9.66 -31.89
C VAL A 139 -2.34 -10.59 -32.99
N ALA A 140 -1.53 -10.76 -34.03
CA ALA A 140 -1.70 -11.78 -35.06
C ALA A 140 -0.31 -12.31 -35.42
N SER A 141 0.10 -13.42 -34.80
CA SER A 141 1.49 -13.87 -34.86
C SER A 141 1.60 -15.39 -34.88
N ASN A 142 2.64 -15.88 -35.57
CA ASN A 142 2.98 -17.29 -35.64
C ASN A 142 4.21 -17.56 -34.78
N VAL A 143 4.10 -18.51 -33.86
CA VAL A 143 5.25 -19.04 -33.11
C VAL A 143 5.56 -20.43 -33.62
N TYR A 144 6.62 -20.52 -34.41
CA TYR A 144 7.08 -21.77 -34.99
C TYR A 144 7.80 -22.64 -33.96
N TYR A 145 7.53 -23.95 -34.01
CA TYR A 145 8.13 -24.93 -33.12
C TYR A 145 8.38 -26.26 -33.85
N SER A 146 9.18 -27.14 -33.27
CA SER A 146 9.49 -28.46 -33.82
C SER A 146 9.00 -29.57 -32.88
N GLY A 147 8.87 -30.79 -33.41
CA GLY A 147 8.48 -31.97 -32.62
C GLY A 147 7.01 -32.37 -32.78
N ILE A 148 6.44 -32.87 -31.70
CA ILE A 148 5.08 -33.44 -31.66
C ILE A 148 4.00 -32.37 -31.38
N ALA A 149 2.73 -32.78 -31.23
CA ALA A 149 1.65 -31.85 -30.94
C ALA A 149 1.91 -31.10 -29.63
N LEU A 150 1.50 -29.84 -29.55
CA LEU A 150 1.51 -29.15 -28.27
C LEU A 150 0.45 -29.76 -27.36
N THR A 151 0.80 -29.95 -26.10
CA THR A 151 -0.14 -30.38 -25.05
C THR A 151 -0.68 -29.19 -24.28
N ASN A 152 0.11 -28.11 -24.17
CA ASN A 152 -0.27 -26.89 -23.48
C ASN A 152 0.53 -25.68 -23.98
N TRP A 153 0.07 -24.47 -23.68
CA TRP A 153 0.81 -23.23 -23.90
C TRP A 153 0.39 -22.15 -22.90
N THR A 154 1.28 -21.21 -22.62
CA THR A 154 1.02 -20.03 -21.79
C THR A 154 1.28 -18.75 -22.58
N LEU A 155 0.39 -17.78 -22.40
CA LEU A 155 0.44 -16.45 -23.03
C LEU A 155 0.29 -15.40 -21.93
N ILE A 156 1.38 -14.75 -21.54
CA ILE A 156 1.40 -13.82 -20.41
C ILE A 156 1.86 -12.44 -20.90
N PRO A 157 1.02 -11.39 -20.83
CA PRO A 157 1.47 -10.04 -21.17
C PRO A 157 2.34 -9.49 -20.04
N GLU A 158 3.41 -8.79 -20.40
CA GLU A 158 4.29 -8.13 -19.44
C GLU A 158 4.86 -6.83 -20.02
N TYR A 159 5.32 -5.95 -19.12
CA TYR A 159 5.90 -4.64 -19.41
C TYR A 159 7.10 -4.41 -18.51
N TYR A 160 8.04 -3.55 -18.93
CA TYR A 160 9.23 -3.17 -18.16
C TYR A 160 9.83 -1.84 -18.59
#